data_AF-A0AAU9P3I1-F1
#
_entry.id   AF-A0AAU9P3I1-F1
#
_cell.length_a   1.000
_cell.length_b   1.000
_cell.length_c   1.000
_cell.angle_alpha   90.00
_cell.angle_beta   90.00
_cell.angle_gamma   90.00
#
_symmetry.space_group_name_H-M   'P 1'
#
loop_
_entity.id
_entity.type
_entity.pdbx_description
1 polymer ?
#
loop_
_entity_poly.entity_id
_entity_poly.type
_entity_poly.pdbx_seq_one_letter_code
_entity_poly.pdbx_strand_id
1 'polypeptide(L)'
;MARGTFANIRLVNKLLNGEVGPKTLHIPTGDKLSVFDAASDAGEATIVLAGAEYGSGSSRDWAAKGLMLLGVKAVIAKSFERIHRSNLVRMGIIPLCFKAEVTVTTDTGKSFTCTVHFDIKVELAYFNHGGILPYVIRCV
;
A
#
# COMPACT_ATOMS: atom_id res chain seq x y z
N MET A 1 -1.54 15.56 8.03
CA MET A 1 -1.97 14.17 8.30
C MET A 1 -1.20 13.11 7.49
N ALA A 2 -0.63 13.40 6.31
CA ALA A 2 0.26 12.45 5.59
C ALA A 2 1.52 12.07 6.39
N ARG A 3 2.14 13.04 7.08
CA ARG A 3 3.26 12.80 8.02
C ARG A 3 2.96 11.84 9.17
N GLY A 4 1.68 11.56 9.45
CA GLY A 4 1.27 10.62 10.51
C GLY A 4 1.13 9.18 10.02
N THR A 5 1.20 8.94 8.71
CA THR A 5 1.08 7.60 8.13
C THR A 5 2.33 6.80 8.40
N PHE A 6 2.17 5.58 8.95
CA PHE A 6 3.28 4.76 9.48
C PHE A 6 4.13 5.44 10.56
N ALA A 7 3.63 6.49 11.21
CA ALA A 7 4.33 7.20 12.29
C ALA A 7 4.18 6.55 13.68
N ASN A 8 3.69 5.31 13.75
CA ASN A 8 3.49 4.62 15.03
C ASN A 8 4.85 4.20 15.62
N ILE A 9 5.10 4.59 16.88
CA ILE A 9 6.32 4.23 17.62
C ILE A 9 6.51 2.73 17.81
N ARG A 10 5.46 1.93 17.62
CA ARG A 10 5.47 0.46 17.69
C ARG A 10 5.55 -0.22 16.33
N LEU A 11 5.71 0.52 15.22
CA LEU A 11 5.87 -0.07 13.90
C LEU A 11 7.11 -0.96 13.87
N VAL A 12 7.00 -2.17 13.31
CA VAL A 12 8.12 -3.08 13.12
C VAL A 12 8.44 -3.15 11.63
N ASN A 13 9.59 -2.61 11.22
CA ASN A 13 9.99 -2.62 9.81
C ASN A 13 11.04 -3.69 9.52
N LYS A 14 10.69 -4.66 8.67
CA LYS A 14 11.58 -5.76 8.30
C LYS A 14 12.78 -5.34 7.43
N LEU A 15 12.72 -4.18 6.78
CA LEU A 15 13.87 -3.62 6.06
C LEU A 15 14.98 -3.14 7.01
N LEU A 16 14.65 -2.90 8.27
CA LEU A 16 15.58 -2.47 9.32
C LEU A 16 15.83 -3.61 10.31
N ASN A 17 15.91 -4.85 9.82
CA ASN A 17 16.10 -6.06 10.64
C ASN A 17 15.07 -6.23 11.78
N GLY A 18 13.87 -5.65 11.63
CA GLY A 18 12.82 -5.71 12.65
C GLY A 18 12.97 -4.67 13.77
N GLU A 19 13.79 -3.63 13.57
CA GLU A 19 13.80 -2.46 14.46
C GLU A 19 12.39 -1.90 14.65
N VAL A 20 12.12 -1.47 15.89
CA VAL A 20 10.84 -0.87 16.28
C VAL A 20 10.94 0.64 16.16
N GLY A 21 10.03 1.24 15.39
CA GLY A 21 9.91 2.67 15.23
C GLY A 21 9.39 3.09 13.84
N PRO A 22 9.01 4.37 13.68
CA PRO A 22 8.39 4.88 12.47
C PRO A 22 9.42 5.23 11.38
N LYS A 23 10.36 4.31 11.13
CA LYS A 23 11.47 4.51 10.20
C LYS A 23 11.48 3.46 9.10
N THR A 24 12.11 3.80 8.00
CA THR A 24 12.38 2.87 6.90
C THR A 24 13.78 3.10 6.34
N LEU A 25 14.23 2.14 5.54
CA LEU A 25 15.41 2.28 4.71
C LEU A 25 15.02 2.98 3.41
N HIS A 26 15.66 4.10 3.10
CA HIS A 26 15.56 4.73 1.80
C HIS A 26 16.48 3.99 0.83
N ILE A 27 15.92 3.16 -0.05
CA ILE A 27 16.68 2.24 -0.90
C ILE A 27 17.73 2.94 -1.77
N PRO A 28 17.45 4.11 -2.39
CA PRO A 28 18.45 4.79 -3.24
C PRO A 28 19.68 5.28 -2.46
N THR A 29 19.52 5.86 -1.27
CA THR A 29 20.65 6.43 -0.50
C THR A 29 21.21 5.49 0.56
N GLY A 30 20.44 4.51 1.01
CA GLY A 30 20.76 3.64 2.14
C GLY A 30 20.48 4.28 3.51
N ASP A 31 19.92 5.49 3.56
CA ASP A 31 19.69 6.19 4.82
C ASP A 31 18.48 5.66 5.60
N LYS A 32 18.55 5.76 6.92
CA LYS A 32 17.43 5.49 7.82
C LYS A 32 16.62 6.76 8.05
N LEU A 33 15.49 6.89 7.35
CA LEU A 33 14.62 8.07 7.42
C LEU A 33 13.28 7.74 8.06
N SER A 34 12.50 8.77 8.38
CA SER A 34 11.08 8.56 8.66
C SER A 34 10.37 8.04 7.41
N VAL A 35 9.27 7.31 7.57
CA VAL A 35 8.53 6.77 6.40
C VAL A 35 8.04 7.89 5.48
N PHE A 36 7.66 9.04 6.05
CA PHE A 36 7.22 10.19 5.27
C PHE A 36 8.35 10.80 4.44
N ASP A 37 9.53 10.98 5.05
CA ASP A 37 10.68 11.59 4.36
C ASP A 37 11.15 10.67 3.23
N ALA A 38 11.29 9.37 3.51
CA ALA A 38 11.64 8.38 2.49
C ALA A 38 10.64 8.32 1.32
N ALA A 39 9.33 8.47 1.60
CA ALA A 39 8.31 8.50 0.56
C ALA A 39 8.30 9.81 -0.24
N SER A 40 8.68 10.92 0.40
CA SER A 40 8.76 12.24 -0.26
C SER A 40 9.93 12.30 -1.23
N ASP A 41 11.04 11.63 -0.89
CA ASP A 41 12.27 11.62 -1.69
C ASP A 41 12.31 10.51 -2.73
N ALA A 42 11.40 9.53 -2.68
CA ALA A 42 11.45 8.34 -3.52
C ALA A 42 11.39 8.64 -5.03
N GLY A 43 10.70 9.70 -5.45
CA GLY A 43 10.52 10.07 -6.87
C GLY A 43 9.80 9.04 -7.76
N GLU A 44 9.56 7.83 -7.24
CA GLU A 44 9.10 6.64 -7.95
C GLU A 44 7.83 6.07 -7.30
N ALA A 45 7.17 5.14 -8.01
CA ALA A 45 6.02 4.41 -7.49
C ALA A 45 6.45 3.49 -6.34
N THR A 46 5.89 3.71 -5.15
CA THR A 46 6.18 2.90 -3.97
C THR A 46 5.13 1.80 -3.76
N ILE A 47 5.54 0.71 -3.12
CA ILE A 47 4.66 -0.39 -2.70
C ILE A 47 4.88 -0.71 -1.22
N VAL A 48 3.90 -1.38 -0.61
CA VAL A 48 4.01 -1.91 0.75
C VAL A 48 4.00 -3.44 0.70
N LEU A 49 4.95 -4.08 1.40
CA LEU A 49 4.94 -5.52 1.65
C LEU A 49 4.48 -5.80 3.07
N ALA A 50 3.53 -6.71 3.24
CA ALA A 50 2.91 -7.00 4.53
C ALA A 50 2.65 -8.50 4.77
N GLY A 51 2.39 -8.82 6.05
CA GLY A 51 2.05 -10.16 6.50
C GLY A 51 0.59 -10.53 6.31
N ALA A 52 0.08 -11.41 7.16
CA ALA A 52 -1.34 -11.74 7.21
C ALA A 52 -2.13 -10.65 7.95
N GLU A 53 -3.43 -10.58 7.68
CA GLU A 53 -4.39 -9.70 8.35
C GLU A 53 -4.01 -8.22 8.26
N TYR A 54 -3.47 -7.80 7.11
CA TYR A 54 -3.07 -6.42 6.89
C TYR A 54 -4.28 -5.49 6.98
N GLY A 55 -4.15 -4.44 7.80
CA GLY A 55 -5.21 -3.48 8.05
C GLY A 55 -6.19 -3.87 9.16
N SER A 56 -5.88 -4.90 9.95
CA SER A 56 -6.68 -5.24 11.13
C SER A 56 -6.69 -4.09 12.17
N GLY A 57 -7.80 -3.98 12.89
CA GLY A 57 -8.03 -2.95 13.91
C GLY A 57 -9.14 -1.97 13.54
N SER A 58 -9.06 -0.74 14.06
CA SER A 58 -10.10 0.26 13.81
C SER A 58 -10.12 0.67 12.33
N SER A 59 -11.29 0.61 11.72
CA SER A 59 -11.49 1.00 10.33
C SER A 59 -11.42 2.51 10.16
N ARG A 60 -10.18 3.04 10.10
CA ARG A 60 -9.89 4.45 9.88
C ARG A 60 -9.73 4.65 8.38
N ASP A 61 -10.58 5.45 7.74
CA ASP A 61 -10.41 5.82 6.32
C ASP A 61 -9.03 6.41 6.03
N TRP A 62 -8.44 7.06 7.04
CA TRP A 62 -7.10 7.62 6.97
C TRP A 62 -6.00 6.57 6.78
N ALA A 63 -6.24 5.30 7.14
CA ALA A 63 -5.30 4.21 6.93
C ALA A 63 -5.06 3.95 5.44
N ALA A 64 -6.04 4.15 4.56
CA ALA A 64 -5.85 4.02 3.11
C ALA A 64 -5.45 5.36 2.47
N LYS A 65 -6.11 6.46 2.87
CA LYS A 65 -5.82 7.79 2.31
C LYS A 65 -4.39 8.27 2.62
N GLY A 66 -3.86 7.88 3.77
CA GLY A 66 -2.46 8.09 4.12
C GLY A 66 -1.50 7.48 3.12
N LEU A 67 -1.70 6.21 2.75
CA LEU A 67 -0.88 5.51 1.75
C LEU A 67 -0.94 6.20 0.38
N MET A 68 -2.14 6.60 -0.05
CA MET A 68 -2.34 7.33 -1.31
C MET A 68 -1.53 8.62 -1.33
N LEU A 69 -1.51 9.37 -0.23
CA LEU A 69 -0.74 10.62 -0.11
C LEU A 69 0.78 10.40 -0.02
N LEU A 70 1.23 9.21 0.39
CA LEU A 70 2.63 8.79 0.32
C LEU A 70 3.02 8.26 -1.07
N GLY A 71 2.11 8.28 -2.04
CA GLY A 71 2.37 7.82 -3.41
C GLY A 71 2.32 6.30 -3.61
N VAL A 72 1.87 5.53 -2.60
CA VAL A 72 1.79 4.07 -2.68
C VAL A 72 0.81 3.64 -3.77
N LYS A 73 1.25 2.76 -4.67
CA LYS A 73 0.44 2.26 -5.81
C LYS A 73 -0.16 0.89 -5.56
N ALA A 74 0.54 0.05 -4.80
CA ALA A 74 0.07 -1.30 -4.47
C ALA A 74 0.50 -1.71 -3.06
N VAL A 75 -0.31 -2.58 -2.46
CA VAL A 75 0.04 -3.29 -1.23
C VAL A 75 0.04 -4.78 -1.53
N ILE A 76 1.12 -5.47 -1.21
CA ILE A 76 1.24 -6.92 -1.34
C ILE A 76 1.26 -7.54 0.05
N ALA A 77 0.25 -8.35 0.39
CA ALA A 77 0.09 -8.95 1.70
C ALA A 77 -0.20 -10.45 1.60
N LYS A 78 -0.10 -11.19 2.72
CA LYS A 78 -0.58 -12.59 2.77
C LYS A 78 -2.11 -12.65 2.83
N SER A 79 -2.73 -11.69 3.52
CA SER A 79 -4.18 -11.51 3.57
C SER A 79 -4.51 -10.10 4.06
N PHE A 80 -5.74 -9.65 3.82
CA PHE A 80 -6.24 -8.33 4.20
C PHE A 80 -7.45 -8.44 5.13
N GLU A 81 -7.61 -7.46 6.02
CA GLU A 81 -8.90 -7.20 6.65
C GLU A 81 -9.87 -6.64 5.59
N ARG A 82 -11.14 -7.11 5.63
CA ARG A 82 -12.16 -6.88 4.59
C ARG A 82 -12.43 -5.38 4.34
N ILE A 83 -12.60 -4.60 5.39
CA ILE A 83 -12.93 -3.17 5.28
C ILE A 83 -11.70 -2.39 4.82
N HIS A 84 -10.52 -2.69 5.36
CA HIS A 84 -9.29 -2.05 4.93
C HIS A 84 -8.99 -2.30 3.45
N ARG A 85 -9.17 -3.54 2.96
CA ARG A 85 -9.05 -3.86 1.53
C ARG A 85 -9.95 -2.98 0.67
N SER A 86 -11.23 -2.85 1.05
CA SER A 86 -12.19 -2.01 0.34
C SER A 86 -11.73 -0.54 0.30
N ASN A 87 -11.15 -0.05 1.39
CA ASN A 87 -10.65 1.32 1.47
C ASN A 87 -9.41 1.55 0.59
N LEU A 88 -8.50 0.58 0.47
CA LEU A 88 -7.37 0.65 -0.47
C LEU A 88 -7.86 0.82 -1.91
N VAL A 89 -8.80 -0.03 -2.33
CA VAL A 89 -9.39 0.03 -3.68
C VAL A 89 -10.08 1.37 -3.93
N ARG A 90 -10.84 1.88 -2.96
CA ARG A 90 -11.50 3.19 -3.06
C ARG A 90 -10.50 4.33 -3.24
N MET A 91 -9.29 4.21 -2.70
CA MET A 91 -8.21 5.18 -2.89
C MET A 91 -7.35 4.92 -4.14
N GLY A 92 -7.71 3.94 -4.97
CA GLY A 92 -6.96 3.59 -6.19
C GLY A 92 -5.69 2.79 -5.95
N ILE A 93 -5.52 2.21 -4.76
CA ILE A 93 -4.37 1.36 -4.40
C ILE A 93 -4.72 -0.09 -4.69
N ILE A 94 -3.82 -0.83 -5.34
CA ILE A 94 -4.06 -2.23 -5.73
C ILE A 94 -3.73 -3.16 -4.55
N PRO A 95 -4.71 -3.91 -3.99
CA PRO A 95 -4.43 -4.96 -3.01
C PRO A 95 -4.05 -6.27 -3.72
N LEU A 96 -2.85 -6.76 -3.46
CA LEU A 96 -2.29 -8.00 -4.00
C LEU A 96 -2.11 -9.02 -2.88
N CYS A 97 -2.62 -10.23 -3.06
CA CYS A 97 -2.35 -11.36 -2.16
C CYS A 97 -1.27 -12.27 -2.74
N PHE A 98 -0.33 -12.77 -1.93
CA PHE A 98 0.61 -13.80 -2.38
C PHE A 98 -0.11 -15.11 -2.75
N LYS A 99 0.32 -15.78 -3.83
CA LYS A 99 -0.16 -17.08 -4.40
C LYS A 99 -1.36 -16.99 -5.38
N ALA A 100 -1.14 -16.63 -6.65
CA ALA A 100 -2.18 -16.69 -7.71
C ALA A 100 -1.65 -16.54 -9.16
N GLU A 101 -2.36 -15.83 -10.05
CA GLU A 101 -2.19 -15.86 -11.51
C GLU A 101 -1.47 -14.63 -12.09
N VAL A 102 -1.35 -13.52 -11.35
CA VAL A 102 -0.68 -12.29 -11.85
C VAL A 102 0.81 -12.35 -11.53
N THR A 103 1.66 -12.30 -12.55
CA THR A 103 3.12 -12.28 -12.38
C THR A 103 3.61 -10.87 -12.06
N VAL A 104 4.18 -10.70 -10.87
CA VAL A 104 4.97 -9.53 -10.48
C VAL A 104 6.43 -9.82 -10.83
N THR A 105 7.02 -8.97 -11.66
CA THR A 105 8.43 -9.07 -12.08
C THR A 105 9.23 -7.94 -11.47
N THR A 106 10.37 -8.25 -10.86
CA THR A 106 11.31 -7.26 -10.33
C THR A 106 12.38 -6.93 -11.39
N ASP A 107 13.01 -5.78 -11.22
CA ASP A 107 14.20 -5.33 -11.97
C ASP A 107 15.38 -6.33 -11.92
N THR A 108 15.48 -7.08 -10.83
CA THR A 108 16.46 -8.17 -10.62
C THR A 108 16.11 -9.48 -11.36
N GLY A 109 15.03 -9.51 -12.14
CA GLY A 109 14.59 -10.68 -12.90
C GLY A 109 13.85 -11.74 -12.07
N LYS A 110 13.64 -11.52 -10.77
CA LYS A 110 12.83 -12.40 -9.93
C LYS A 110 11.36 -12.17 -10.23
N SER A 111 10.61 -13.26 -10.33
CA SER A 111 9.16 -13.19 -10.57
C SER A 111 8.41 -14.01 -9.54
N PHE A 112 7.26 -13.50 -9.11
CA PHE A 112 6.34 -14.23 -8.23
C PHE A 112 4.91 -13.91 -8.59
N THR A 113 3.99 -14.77 -8.17
CA THR A 113 2.60 -14.66 -8.56
C THR A 113 1.68 -14.17 -7.44
N CYS A 114 0.72 -13.31 -7.78
CA CYS A 114 -0.23 -12.68 -6.86
C CYS A 114 -1.69 -12.73 -7.35
N THR A 115 -2.63 -12.62 -6.42
CA THR A 115 -4.06 -12.40 -6.70
C THR A 115 -4.31 -10.91 -6.63
N VAL A 116 -4.93 -10.33 -7.65
CA VAL A 116 -5.50 -8.99 -7.55
C VAL A 116 -6.87 -9.10 -6.89
N HIS A 117 -7.04 -8.47 -5.72
CA HIS A 117 -8.28 -8.55 -4.95
C HIS A 117 -9.26 -7.43 -5.30
N PHE A 118 -9.95 -7.59 -6.43
CA PHE A 118 -11.20 -6.86 -6.73
C PHE A 118 -12.37 -7.83 -6.58
N ASP A 119 -13.18 -7.65 -5.56
CA ASP A 119 -14.23 -8.60 -5.21
C ASP A 119 -15.49 -8.40 -6.06
N ILE A 120 -15.70 -7.18 -6.59
CA ILE A 120 -16.91 -6.80 -7.33
C ILE A 120 -16.57 -5.90 -8.52
N LYS A 121 -17.40 -5.94 -9.58
CA LYS A 121 -17.16 -5.15 -10.82
C LYS A 121 -17.03 -3.64 -10.59
N VAL A 122 -17.75 -3.09 -9.61
CA VAL A 122 -17.69 -1.65 -9.30
C VAL A 122 -16.32 -1.26 -8.71
N GLU A 123 -15.64 -2.15 -8.01
CA GLU A 123 -14.29 -1.92 -7.51
C GLU A 123 -13.28 -1.75 -8.66
N LEU A 124 -13.44 -2.55 -9.72
CA LEU A 124 -12.66 -2.40 -10.95
C LEU A 124 -12.96 -1.05 -11.63
N ALA A 125 -14.21 -0.61 -11.64
CA ALA A 125 -14.59 0.70 -12.17
C ALA A 125 -13.93 1.85 -11.37
N TYR A 126 -13.94 1.78 -10.03
CA TYR A 126 -13.23 2.76 -9.20
C TYR A 126 -11.74 2.79 -9.52
N PHE A 127 -11.10 1.62 -9.61
CA PHE A 127 -9.69 1.53 -9.96
C PHE A 127 -9.37 2.17 -11.32
N ASN A 128 -10.15 1.87 -12.36
CA ASN A 128 -9.95 2.44 -13.70
C ASN A 128 -10.08 3.97 -13.73
N HIS A 129 -10.78 4.56 -12.77
CA HIS A 129 -10.91 6.02 -12.64
C HIS A 129 -9.84 6.63 -11.72
N GLY A 130 -9.00 5.83 -11.07
CA GLY A 130 -8.02 6.28 -10.08
C GLY A 130 -8.58 6.42 -8.66
N GLY A 131 -9.73 5.81 -8.37
CA GLY A 131 -10.39 5.80 -7.08
C GLY A 131 -11.87 6.19 -7.16
N ILE A 132 -12.57 6.07 -6.02
CA ILE A 132 -14.00 6.36 -5.92
C ILE A 132 -14.31 7.85 -6.12
N LEU A 133 -13.48 8.76 -5.60
CA LEU A 133 -13.71 10.20 -5.73
C LEU A 133 -13.60 10.66 -7.20
N PRO A 134 -12.53 10.31 -7.94
CA PRO A 134 -12.48 10.57 -9.38
C PRO A 134 -13.63 9.94 -10.17
N TYR A 135 -14.05 8.72 -9.82
CA TYR A 135 -15.19 8.07 -10.46
C TYR A 135 -16.47 8.90 -10.29
N VAL A 136 -16.77 9.34 -9.06
CA VAL A 136 -17.97 10.16 -8.78
C VAL A 136 -17.92 11.50 -9.51
N ILE A 137 -16.75 12.15 -9.61
CA ILE A 137 -16.62 13.44 -10.30
C ILE A 137 -16.81 13.32 -11.82
N ARG A 138 -16.46 12.18 -12.41
CA ARG A 138 -16.45 11.99 -13.88
C ARG A 138 -17.69 11.28 -14.42
N CYS A 139 -18.36 10.48 -13.60
CA CYS A 139 -19.42 9.57 -14.03
C CYS A 139 -20.80 9.91 -13.43
N VAL A 140 -20.90 10.97 -12.62
CA VAL A 140 -22.15 11.57 -12.14
C VAL A 140 -22.31 12.93 -12.80
#